data_AF-A0AAJ1IEG0-F1
#
_entry.id   AF-A0AAJ1IEG0-F1
#
_cell.length_a   1.000
_cell.length_b   1.000
_cell.length_c   1.000
_cell.angle_alpha   90.00
_cell.angle_beta   90.00
_cell.angle_gamma   90.00
#
_symmetry.space_group_name_H-M   'P 1'
#
loop_
_entity.id
_entity.type
_entity.pdbx_description
1 polymer ?
#
loop_
_entity_poly.entity_id
_entity_poly.type
_entity_poly.pdbx_seq_one_letter_code
_entity_poly.pdbx_strand_id
1 'polypeptide(L)'
;MQVPILIYIVFIAFVFYAFLPLVGAFSVRQKWRVFRSRVAEAGLSKEVSYSDPPRNSSGQAGMYCFTGELQAIQDDSSIWLNNGRVSVRAEMKGLKLYLLPSNRSIDNEGRNEQNKALLPQDMPKRLSWERVYSLTQGTGVLLSGEVFIENGTPVFRNTEDSPLLVIIYDGKKETILRRSIWSGRQLNEYWNNFTPLSLIAGSFFLFVITFFLLRGSVPDNVSILSGLMIFLPLMPFLPPGIFFYFFFRRLWRSGRYLRGERDLLRLVLSYPDYIEFESCDDAIAEYPDAKLRSCGIIDETKVLSMPCRVYVSADLEAERRSSHFYEDLIVPGDPEDLASKCRSRARIMEILAAASIAVGFIINVVLFYLILLWLI
;
A
#
# COMPACT_ATOMS: atom_id res chain seq x y z
N MET A 1 -44.38 -5.77 19.69
CA MET A 1 -43.87 -6.29 18.41
C MET A 1 -43.04 -5.26 17.60
N GLN A 2 -43.17 -3.96 17.84
CA GLN A 2 -42.44 -2.93 17.08
C GLN A 2 -40.93 -2.85 17.41
N VAL A 3 -40.58 -2.92 18.69
CA VAL A 3 -39.18 -2.89 19.16
C VAL A 3 -38.29 -3.95 18.49
N PRO A 4 -38.68 -5.25 18.40
CA PRO A 4 -37.82 -6.24 17.74
C PRO A 4 -37.62 -5.94 16.25
N ILE A 5 -38.65 -5.47 15.52
CA ILE A 5 -38.53 -5.11 14.10
C ILE A 5 -37.51 -3.97 13.92
N LEU A 6 -37.59 -2.93 14.77
CA LEU A 6 -36.64 -1.82 14.74
C LEU A 6 -35.21 -2.29 15.00
N ILE A 7 -35.03 -3.18 15.98
CA ILE A 7 -33.72 -3.78 16.28
C ILE A 7 -33.19 -4.52 15.05
N TYR A 8 -34.02 -5.29 14.34
CA TYR A 8 -33.60 -5.98 13.12
C TYR A 8 -33.18 -5.02 12.00
N ILE A 9 -33.93 -3.93 11.77
CA ILE A 9 -33.58 -2.91 10.77
C ILE A 9 -32.22 -2.29 11.09
N VAL A 10 -32.02 -1.84 12.34
CA VAL A 10 -30.77 -1.22 12.78
C VAL A 10 -29.62 -2.23 12.72
N PHE A 11 -29.87 -3.48 13.10
CA PHE A 11 -28.88 -4.54 13.01
C PHE A 11 -28.43 -4.80 11.57
N ILE A 12 -29.37 -4.92 10.62
CA ILE A 12 -29.06 -5.11 9.20
C ILE A 12 -28.26 -3.91 8.67
N ALA A 13 -28.72 -2.69 8.94
CA ALA A 13 -28.00 -1.47 8.54
C ALA A 13 -26.57 -1.45 9.12
N PHE A 14 -26.41 -1.76 10.40
CA PHE A 14 -25.09 -1.82 11.03
C PHE A 14 -24.19 -2.87 10.42
N VAL A 15 -24.67 -4.11 10.24
CA VAL A 15 -23.89 -5.21 9.69
C VAL A 15 -23.43 -4.90 8.27
N PHE A 16 -24.34 -4.48 7.40
CA PHE A 16 -24.07 -4.31 5.98
C PHE A 16 -23.43 -2.95 5.62
N TYR A 17 -23.75 -1.88 6.34
CA TYR A 17 -23.24 -0.54 5.99
C TYR A 17 -22.01 -0.12 6.81
N ALA A 18 -21.78 -0.72 7.98
CA ALA A 18 -20.64 -0.40 8.83
C ALA A 18 -19.70 -1.59 9.04
N PHE A 19 -20.18 -2.68 9.63
CA PHE A 19 -19.32 -3.78 10.10
C PHE A 19 -18.56 -4.46 8.96
N LEU A 20 -19.26 -4.96 7.93
CA LEU A 20 -18.62 -5.67 6.81
C LEU A 20 -17.64 -4.77 6.02
N PRO A 21 -17.99 -3.52 5.64
CA PRO A 21 -17.03 -2.60 5.03
C PRO A 21 -15.81 -2.33 5.91
N LEU A 22 -15.98 -2.18 7.23
CA LEU A 22 -14.90 -1.96 8.19
C LEU A 22 -13.95 -3.17 8.26
N VAL A 23 -14.49 -4.39 8.38
CA VAL A 23 -13.71 -5.62 8.35
C VAL A 23 -12.90 -5.72 7.04
N GLY A 24 -13.55 -5.42 5.91
CA GLY A 24 -12.87 -5.34 4.61
C GLY A 24 -11.74 -4.32 4.59
N ALA A 25 -11.95 -3.13 5.18
CA ALA A 25 -10.95 -2.08 5.25
C ALA A 25 -9.71 -2.50 6.07
N PHE A 26 -9.92 -3.14 7.22
CA PHE A 26 -8.83 -3.68 8.04
C PHE A 26 -8.08 -4.81 7.33
N SER A 27 -8.80 -5.73 6.68
CA SER A 27 -8.20 -6.83 5.91
C SER A 27 -7.29 -6.32 4.79
N VAL A 28 -7.79 -5.36 3.99
CA VAL A 28 -7.00 -4.72 2.92
C VAL A 28 -5.79 -3.98 3.49
N ARG A 29 -5.96 -3.27 4.62
CA ARG A 29 -4.86 -2.54 5.28
C ARG A 29 -3.78 -3.50 5.79
N GLN A 30 -4.16 -4.62 6.38
CA GLN A 30 -3.22 -5.65 6.85
C GLN A 30 -2.48 -6.28 5.68
N LYS A 31 -3.20 -6.67 4.62
CA LYS A 31 -2.60 -7.23 3.39
C LYS A 31 -1.50 -6.32 2.82
N TRP A 32 -1.78 -5.03 2.70
CA TRP A 32 -0.80 -4.07 2.20
C TRP A 32 0.34 -3.78 3.17
N ARG A 33 0.08 -3.84 4.49
CA ARG A 33 1.15 -3.76 5.49
C ARG A 33 2.12 -4.94 5.38
N VAL A 34 1.60 -6.16 5.25
CA VAL A 34 2.43 -7.36 5.06
C VAL A 34 3.24 -7.26 3.78
N PHE A 35 2.63 -6.84 2.67
CA PHE A 35 3.35 -6.58 1.42
C PHE A 35 4.53 -5.61 1.62
N ARG A 36 4.28 -4.43 2.22
CA ARG A 36 5.35 -3.44 2.44
C ARG A 36 6.44 -3.94 3.41
N SER A 37 6.08 -4.70 4.44
CA SER A 37 7.06 -5.33 5.35
C SER A 37 7.99 -6.26 4.59
N ARG A 38 7.42 -7.16 3.78
CA ARG A 38 8.20 -8.11 2.98
C ARG A 38 9.08 -7.45 1.93
N VAL A 39 8.61 -6.36 1.33
CA VAL A 39 9.41 -5.57 0.40
C VAL A 39 10.59 -4.91 1.14
N ALA A 40 10.36 -4.38 2.35
CA ALA A 40 11.43 -3.81 3.15
C ALA A 40 12.43 -4.89 3.60
N GLU A 41 11.95 -6.06 4.03
CA GLU A 41 12.77 -7.23 4.36
C GLU A 41 13.59 -7.71 3.15
N ALA A 42 12.99 -7.76 1.95
CA ALA A 42 13.68 -8.07 0.71
C ALA A 42 14.83 -7.09 0.44
N GLY A 43 14.60 -5.80 0.74
CA GLY A 43 15.61 -4.75 0.64
C GLY A 43 16.84 -4.96 1.53
N LEU A 44 16.68 -5.69 2.64
CA LEU A 44 17.74 -5.97 3.62
C LEU A 44 18.34 -7.36 3.47
N SER A 45 17.75 -8.19 2.62
CA SER A 45 18.15 -9.58 2.43
C SER A 45 19.37 -9.68 1.52
N LYS A 46 20.19 -10.71 1.71
CA LYS A 46 21.39 -10.94 0.90
C LYS A 46 20.98 -11.31 -0.53
N GLU A 47 21.66 -10.75 -1.54
CA GLU A 47 21.44 -11.19 -2.92
C GLU A 47 22.12 -12.54 -3.19
N VAL A 48 21.44 -13.36 -3.98
CA VAL A 48 22.01 -14.62 -4.47
C VAL A 48 23.22 -14.34 -5.36
N SER A 49 24.36 -14.92 -5.00
CA SER A 49 25.62 -14.86 -5.75
C SER A 49 26.11 -16.27 -6.06
N TYR A 50 27.08 -16.43 -6.98
CA TYR A 50 27.71 -17.74 -7.18
C TYR A 50 28.55 -18.21 -5.98
N SER A 51 29.04 -17.26 -5.18
CA SER A 51 29.80 -17.54 -3.97
C SER A 51 28.92 -17.89 -2.77
N ASP A 52 27.64 -17.52 -2.81
CA ASP A 52 26.68 -17.77 -1.72
C ASP A 52 25.26 -17.82 -2.30
N PRO A 53 24.55 -18.95 -2.18
CA PRO A 53 24.81 -20.09 -1.28
C PRO A 53 25.85 -21.12 -1.72
N PRO A 54 26.51 -21.85 -0.78
CA PRO A 54 27.51 -22.86 -1.08
C PRO A 54 26.91 -24.03 -1.89
N ARG A 55 27.40 -24.20 -3.13
CA ARG A 55 26.87 -25.17 -4.10
C ARG A 55 27.03 -26.64 -3.71
N ASN A 56 27.96 -26.93 -2.81
CA ASN A 56 28.28 -28.30 -2.40
C ASN A 56 27.35 -28.83 -1.30
N SER A 57 26.54 -27.97 -0.69
CA SER A 57 25.46 -28.39 0.21
C SER A 57 24.15 -28.46 -0.57
N SER A 58 23.59 -29.66 -0.68
CA SER A 58 22.18 -29.81 -1.04
C SER A 58 21.30 -29.42 0.15
N GLY A 59 20.19 -28.73 -0.12
CA GLY A 59 19.21 -28.37 0.91
C GLY A 59 18.96 -26.87 1.03
N GLN A 60 18.39 -26.49 2.16
CA GLN A 60 17.96 -25.12 2.45
C GLN A 60 19.16 -24.22 2.73
N ALA A 61 19.27 -23.12 1.98
CA ALA A 61 20.39 -22.20 2.10
C ALA A 61 20.08 -20.91 2.86
N GLY A 62 18.79 -20.64 3.12
CA GLY A 62 18.30 -19.49 3.88
C GLY A 62 17.51 -18.48 3.04
N MET A 63 17.33 -17.29 3.60
CA MET A 63 16.57 -16.19 3.00
C MET A 63 17.47 -15.35 2.10
N TYR A 64 17.07 -15.19 0.84
CA TYR A 64 17.76 -14.34 -0.12
C TYR A 64 16.78 -13.47 -0.90
N CYS A 65 17.36 -12.47 -1.55
CA CYS A 65 16.71 -11.67 -2.56
C CYS A 65 17.39 -11.92 -3.91
N PHE A 66 16.66 -11.75 -5.01
CA PHE A 66 17.22 -11.78 -6.35
C PHE A 66 16.47 -10.78 -7.23
N THR A 67 17.22 -9.94 -7.95
CA THR A 67 16.67 -9.01 -8.94
C THR A 67 17.29 -9.31 -10.28
N GLY A 68 16.48 -9.62 -11.28
CA GLY A 68 16.97 -9.91 -12.61
C GLY A 68 15.86 -9.92 -13.64
N GLU A 69 16.18 -10.44 -14.82
CA GLU A 69 15.27 -10.49 -15.95
C GLU A 69 14.81 -11.93 -16.20
N LEU A 70 13.55 -12.07 -16.61
CA LEU A 70 13.00 -13.33 -17.05
C LEU A 70 13.72 -13.80 -18.32
N GLN A 71 14.33 -14.98 -18.26
CA GLN A 71 14.96 -15.63 -19.41
C GLN A 71 14.00 -16.61 -20.09
N ALA A 72 13.39 -17.50 -19.30
CA ALA A 72 12.54 -18.55 -19.81
C ALA A 72 11.50 -18.96 -18.76
N ILE A 73 10.37 -19.45 -19.24
CA ILE A 73 9.38 -20.16 -18.42
C ILE A 73 9.61 -21.65 -18.72
N GLN A 74 9.91 -22.42 -17.68
CA GLN A 74 10.08 -23.87 -17.79
C GLN A 74 8.86 -24.56 -17.19
N ASP A 75 8.17 -25.31 -18.05
CA ASP A 75 6.87 -25.93 -17.77
C ASP A 75 5.83 -24.90 -17.28
N ASP A 76 4.75 -25.37 -16.66
CA ASP A 76 3.71 -24.47 -16.11
C ASP A 76 4.03 -23.96 -14.70
N SER A 77 5.17 -24.37 -14.12
CA SER A 77 5.41 -24.24 -12.67
C SER A 77 6.69 -23.55 -12.29
N SER A 78 7.59 -23.23 -13.22
CA SER A 78 8.86 -22.60 -12.86
C SER A 78 9.32 -21.54 -13.86
N ILE A 79 10.07 -20.56 -13.36
CA ILE A 79 10.72 -19.55 -14.18
C ILE A 79 12.23 -19.56 -13.95
N TRP A 80 12.97 -19.25 -15.01
CA TRP A 80 14.40 -18.98 -14.99
C TRP A 80 14.63 -17.48 -15.10
N LEU A 81 15.39 -16.95 -14.14
CA LEU A 81 15.78 -15.55 -14.12
C LEU A 81 17.30 -15.43 -14.19
N ASN A 82 17.78 -14.32 -14.76
CA ASN A 82 19.20 -14.00 -14.81
C ASN A 82 19.43 -12.50 -14.59
N ASN A 83 20.43 -12.15 -13.80
CA ASN A 83 20.85 -10.77 -13.53
C ASN A 83 22.17 -10.41 -14.25
N GLY A 84 22.58 -11.21 -15.23
CA GLY A 84 23.86 -11.13 -15.93
C GLY A 84 25.03 -11.78 -15.18
N ARG A 85 24.87 -12.03 -13.87
CA ARG A 85 25.88 -12.66 -13.02
C ARG A 85 25.51 -14.09 -12.66
N VAL A 86 24.27 -14.34 -12.25
CA VAL A 86 23.79 -15.64 -11.76
C VAL A 86 22.43 -15.94 -12.37
N SER A 87 22.23 -17.19 -12.75
CA SER A 87 20.91 -17.73 -13.11
C SER A 87 20.29 -18.43 -11.90
N VAL A 88 19.03 -18.10 -11.62
CA VAL A 88 18.25 -18.70 -10.55
C VAL A 88 16.96 -19.28 -11.11
N ARG A 89 16.46 -20.34 -10.49
CA ARG A 89 15.13 -20.90 -10.77
C ARG A 89 14.16 -20.48 -9.67
N ALA A 90 12.90 -20.27 -10.00
CA ALA A 90 11.86 -20.07 -9.00
C ALA A 90 10.65 -20.97 -9.28
N GLU A 91 10.15 -21.64 -8.25
CA GLU A 91 8.93 -22.42 -8.29
C GLU A 91 7.72 -21.51 -8.06
N MET A 92 6.82 -21.49 -9.04
CA MET A 92 5.75 -20.52 -9.17
C MET A 92 4.35 -21.08 -8.87
N LYS A 93 4.23 -22.39 -8.70
CA LYS A 93 2.95 -23.07 -8.47
C LYS A 93 2.25 -22.55 -7.21
N GLY A 94 1.00 -22.11 -7.32
CA GLY A 94 0.21 -21.58 -6.21
C GLY A 94 0.64 -20.19 -5.72
N LEU A 95 1.59 -19.54 -6.39
CA LEU A 95 2.07 -18.23 -5.99
C LEU A 95 1.19 -17.09 -6.47
N LYS A 96 1.23 -16.01 -5.67
CA LYS A 96 0.60 -14.75 -6.01
C LYS A 96 1.67 -13.70 -6.29
N LEU A 97 1.70 -13.24 -7.53
CA LEU A 97 2.58 -12.21 -8.04
C LEU A 97 2.03 -10.82 -7.71
N TYR A 98 2.91 -9.84 -7.62
CA TYR A 98 2.55 -8.42 -7.60
C TYR A 98 3.10 -7.74 -8.85
N LEU A 99 2.22 -7.16 -9.67
CA LEU A 99 2.63 -6.28 -10.77
C LEU A 99 2.71 -4.86 -10.25
N LEU A 100 3.90 -4.26 -10.24
CA LEU A 100 4.06 -2.85 -9.92
C LEU A 100 3.57 -1.97 -11.08
N PRO A 101 2.83 -0.89 -10.80
CA PRO A 101 2.45 0.06 -11.84
C PRO A 101 3.72 0.72 -12.41
N SER A 102 3.81 0.79 -13.75
CA SER A 102 4.87 1.55 -14.41
C SER A 102 4.68 3.02 -14.07
N ASN A 103 5.70 3.65 -13.49
CA ASN A 103 5.65 5.07 -13.16
C ASN A 103 6.87 5.78 -13.73
N ARG A 104 6.81 6.04 -15.04
CA ARG A 104 7.88 6.72 -15.80
C ARG A 104 8.27 8.08 -15.20
N SER A 105 7.37 8.69 -14.43
CA SER A 105 7.64 9.98 -13.76
C SER A 105 8.72 9.86 -12.67
N ILE A 106 8.86 8.70 -12.02
CA ILE A 106 9.91 8.46 -11.01
C ILE A 106 11.26 8.22 -11.71
N ASP A 107 11.25 7.56 -12.88
CA ASP A 107 12.48 7.26 -13.63
C ASP A 107 13.14 8.51 -14.21
N ASN A 108 12.33 9.53 -14.54
CA ASN A 108 12.71 10.82 -15.09
C ASN A 108 12.80 11.94 -14.04
N GLU A 109 12.68 11.59 -12.76
CA GLU A 109 12.77 12.56 -11.68
C GLU A 109 14.20 13.08 -11.58
N GLY A 110 14.34 14.40 -11.37
CA GLY A 110 15.64 15.00 -11.11
C GLY A 110 16.17 14.61 -9.72
N ARG A 111 17.12 15.40 -9.24
CA ARG A 111 17.76 15.16 -7.94
C ARG A 111 16.79 15.23 -6.74
N ASN A 112 15.80 16.11 -6.81
CA ASN A 112 14.83 16.31 -5.74
C ASN A 112 13.64 15.37 -5.91
N GLU A 113 13.37 14.54 -4.89
CA GLU A 113 12.20 13.68 -4.89
C GLU A 113 10.91 14.51 -4.69
N GLN A 114 10.10 14.61 -5.73
CA GLN A 114 8.78 15.21 -5.79
C GLN A 114 7.67 14.21 -5.40
N ASN A 115 7.82 13.58 -4.23
CA ASN A 115 6.90 12.56 -3.72
C ASN A 115 5.42 13.01 -3.69
N LYS A 116 5.15 14.30 -3.47
CA LYS A 116 3.79 14.86 -3.42
C LYS A 116 3.14 14.96 -4.80
N ALA A 117 3.90 15.32 -5.83
CA ALA A 117 3.42 15.43 -7.20
C ALA A 117 3.17 14.04 -7.80
N LEU A 118 4.01 13.06 -7.43
CA LEU A 118 4.03 11.72 -8.03
C LEU A 118 3.25 10.66 -7.25
N LEU A 119 2.31 11.06 -6.37
CA LEU A 119 1.46 10.12 -5.64
C LEU A 119 0.80 9.13 -6.61
N PRO A 120 1.18 7.84 -6.60
CA PRO A 120 0.65 6.88 -7.55
C PRO A 120 -0.86 6.77 -7.37
N GLN A 121 -1.57 6.86 -8.49
CA GLN A 121 -3.01 6.62 -8.53
C GLN A 121 -3.33 5.14 -8.69
N ASP A 122 -2.33 4.32 -8.99
CA ASP A 122 -2.49 2.88 -9.16
C ASP A 122 -1.86 2.09 -8.01
N MET A 123 -2.46 0.94 -7.74
CA MET A 123 -1.99 -0.03 -6.75
C MET A 123 -1.38 -1.23 -7.46
N PRO A 124 -0.44 -1.97 -6.82
CA PRO A 124 0.07 -3.20 -7.38
C PRO A 124 -1.09 -4.17 -7.66
N LYS A 125 -1.09 -4.78 -8.84
CA LYS A 125 -2.08 -5.81 -9.15
C LYS A 125 -1.59 -7.13 -8.59
N ARG A 126 -2.41 -7.79 -7.78
CA ARG A 126 -2.11 -9.13 -7.27
C ARG A 126 -2.72 -10.17 -8.21
N LEU A 127 -1.89 -11.00 -8.82
CA LEU A 127 -2.30 -12.04 -9.77
C LEU A 127 -1.86 -13.41 -9.29
N SER A 128 -2.65 -14.44 -9.59
CA SER A 128 -2.21 -15.83 -9.45
C SER A 128 -1.27 -16.16 -10.60
N TRP A 129 -0.21 -16.93 -10.36
CA TRP A 129 0.68 -17.40 -11.42
C TRP A 129 -0.08 -18.14 -12.53
N GLU A 130 -1.12 -18.90 -12.16
CA GLU A 130 -1.97 -19.66 -13.10
C GLU A 130 -2.77 -18.76 -14.06
N ARG A 131 -2.82 -17.45 -13.81
CA ARG A 131 -3.46 -16.46 -14.69
C ARG A 131 -2.47 -15.73 -15.60
N VAL A 132 -1.17 -16.03 -15.48
CA VAL A 132 -0.13 -15.44 -16.32
C VAL A 132 0.13 -16.38 -17.48
N TYR A 133 -0.45 -16.06 -18.64
CA TYR A 133 -0.31 -16.88 -19.86
C TYR A 133 1.01 -16.66 -20.58
N SER A 134 1.55 -15.44 -20.50
CA SER A 134 2.82 -15.09 -21.13
C SER A 134 3.48 -13.93 -20.40
N LEU A 135 4.80 -13.99 -20.33
CA LEU A 135 5.66 -12.88 -19.95
C LEU A 135 6.74 -12.76 -21.02
N THR A 136 7.05 -11.53 -21.42
CA THR A 136 8.12 -11.30 -22.40
C THR A 136 9.48 -11.57 -21.76
N GLN A 137 10.40 -12.16 -22.52
CA GLN A 137 11.80 -12.21 -22.12
C GLN A 137 12.31 -10.79 -21.83
N GLY A 138 13.17 -10.65 -20.82
CA GLY A 138 13.65 -9.34 -20.37
C GLY A 138 12.73 -8.66 -19.34
N THR A 139 11.59 -9.26 -18.97
CA THR A 139 10.72 -8.71 -17.93
C THR A 139 11.46 -8.67 -16.59
N GLY A 140 11.51 -7.50 -15.93
CA GLY A 140 12.12 -7.34 -14.62
C GLY A 140 11.34 -8.07 -13.53
N VAL A 141 12.04 -8.91 -12.76
CA VAL A 141 11.48 -9.69 -11.66
C VAL A 141 12.35 -9.55 -10.42
N LEU A 142 11.69 -9.25 -9.31
CA LEU A 142 12.24 -9.29 -7.97
C LEU A 142 11.67 -10.52 -7.24
N LEU A 143 12.55 -11.37 -6.73
CA LEU A 143 12.25 -12.49 -5.86
C LEU A 143 12.81 -12.24 -4.47
N SER A 144 12.06 -12.61 -3.43
CA SER A 144 12.57 -12.64 -2.07
C SER A 144 11.90 -13.75 -1.27
N GLY A 145 12.72 -14.62 -0.67
CA GLY A 145 12.24 -15.78 0.09
C GLY A 145 13.33 -16.82 0.29
N GLU A 146 12.92 -18.03 0.68
CA GLU A 146 13.85 -19.13 0.89
C GLU A 146 14.42 -19.70 -0.41
N VAL A 147 15.74 -19.92 -0.39
CA VAL A 147 16.49 -20.54 -1.48
C VAL A 147 16.94 -21.94 -1.06
N PHE A 148 16.76 -22.87 -1.98
CA PHE A 148 17.21 -24.26 -1.90
C PHE A 148 18.26 -24.51 -2.96
N ILE A 149 19.26 -25.32 -2.67
CA ILE A 149 20.27 -25.71 -3.65
C ILE A 149 19.95 -27.09 -4.19
N GLU A 150 19.70 -27.14 -5.50
CA GLU A 150 19.40 -28.36 -6.24
C GLU A 150 20.35 -28.50 -7.42
N ASN A 151 21.14 -29.57 -7.43
CA ASN A 151 22.14 -29.81 -8.48
C ASN A 151 23.06 -28.58 -8.72
N GLY A 152 23.44 -27.89 -7.65
CA GLY A 152 24.27 -26.68 -7.70
C GLY A 152 23.55 -25.40 -8.20
N THR A 153 22.24 -25.47 -8.44
CA THR A 153 21.42 -24.33 -8.86
C THR A 153 20.59 -23.80 -7.69
N PRO A 154 20.61 -22.48 -7.41
CA PRO A 154 19.71 -21.86 -6.45
C PRO A 154 18.27 -21.85 -6.98
N VAL A 155 17.36 -22.39 -6.17
CA VAL A 155 15.93 -22.51 -6.45
C VAL A 155 15.13 -21.79 -5.36
N PHE A 156 14.41 -20.74 -5.72
CA PHE A 156 13.45 -20.09 -4.83
C PHE A 156 12.19 -20.94 -4.70
N ARG A 157 11.75 -21.20 -3.47
CA ARG A 157 10.54 -21.97 -3.18
C ARG A 157 9.57 -21.19 -2.33
N ASN A 158 8.29 -21.52 -2.50
CA ASN A 158 7.23 -21.05 -1.63
C ASN A 158 7.05 -22.03 -0.46
N THR A 159 7.29 -21.58 0.76
CA THR A 159 7.03 -22.34 1.98
C THR A 159 5.89 -21.69 2.78
N GLU A 160 5.31 -22.43 3.75
CA GLU A 160 4.26 -21.89 4.62
C GLU A 160 4.79 -20.82 5.56
N ASP A 161 6.01 -21.01 6.07
CA ASP A 161 6.66 -20.11 7.03
C ASP A 161 7.19 -18.83 6.36
N SER A 162 7.72 -18.94 5.14
CA SER A 162 8.34 -17.82 4.39
C SER A 162 7.86 -17.78 2.93
N PRO A 163 6.58 -17.46 2.72
CA PRO A 163 6.00 -17.45 1.38
C PRO A 163 6.69 -16.46 0.44
N LEU A 164 7.06 -16.95 -0.74
CA LEU A 164 7.89 -16.27 -1.73
C LEU A 164 7.24 -14.95 -2.19
N LEU A 165 7.95 -13.85 -2.05
CA LEU A 165 7.58 -12.57 -2.63
C LEU A 165 8.06 -12.52 -4.08
N VAL A 166 7.14 -12.35 -5.01
CA VAL A 166 7.45 -12.13 -6.43
C VAL A 166 6.85 -10.83 -6.90
N ILE A 167 7.69 -9.93 -7.38
CA ILE A 167 7.31 -8.63 -7.90
C ILE A 167 7.78 -8.50 -9.34
N ILE A 168 6.84 -8.27 -10.24
CA ILE A 168 7.11 -7.94 -11.64
C ILE A 168 7.10 -6.42 -11.75
N TYR A 169 8.14 -5.86 -12.37
CA TYR A 169 8.31 -4.43 -12.49
C TYR A 169 8.82 -4.04 -13.88
N ASP A 170 8.61 -2.76 -14.20
CA ASP A 170 9.11 -2.08 -15.38
C ASP A 170 9.83 -0.81 -14.89
N GLY A 171 10.98 -0.46 -15.48
CA GLY A 171 11.83 0.67 -15.08
C GLY A 171 13.07 0.28 -14.25
N LYS A 172 13.69 1.28 -13.61
CA LYS A 172 14.96 1.13 -12.87
C LYS A 172 14.79 0.32 -11.57
N LYS A 173 15.73 -0.59 -11.28
CA LYS A 173 15.67 -1.51 -10.11
C LYS A 173 15.70 -0.76 -8.78
N GLU A 174 16.42 0.35 -8.72
CA GLU A 174 16.61 1.19 -7.53
C GLU A 174 15.26 1.78 -7.07
N THR A 175 14.34 1.99 -8.02
CA THR A 175 13.02 2.57 -7.73
C THR A 175 12.02 1.57 -7.17
N ILE A 176 12.30 0.26 -7.21
CA ILE A 176 11.34 -0.81 -6.85
C ILE A 176 10.84 -0.62 -5.43
N LEU A 177 11.76 -0.37 -4.50
CA LEU A 177 11.46 -0.26 -3.08
C LEU A 177 10.59 0.96 -2.79
N ARG A 178 10.97 2.13 -3.31
CA ARG A 178 10.20 3.37 -3.20
C ARG A 178 8.81 3.23 -3.83
N ARG A 179 8.72 2.66 -5.05
CA ARG A 179 7.45 2.43 -5.75
C ARG A 179 6.55 1.44 -5.03
N SER A 180 7.11 0.35 -4.52
CA SER A 180 6.38 -0.66 -3.76
C SER A 180 5.84 -0.07 -2.45
N ILE A 181 6.64 0.73 -1.75
CA ILE A 181 6.17 1.41 -0.54
C ILE A 181 5.04 2.37 -0.90
N TRP A 182 5.19 3.24 -1.90
CA TRP A 182 4.16 4.22 -2.29
C TRP A 182 2.86 3.58 -2.78
N SER A 183 2.96 2.71 -3.79
CA SER A 183 1.82 2.10 -4.48
C SER A 183 1.17 0.99 -3.66
N GLY A 184 1.91 0.34 -2.76
CA GLY A 184 1.41 -0.68 -1.82
C GLY A 184 0.50 -0.11 -0.72
N ARG A 185 -0.41 0.80 -1.08
CA ARG A 185 -1.44 1.41 -0.22
C ARG A 185 -2.76 1.44 -0.97
N GLN A 186 -3.83 1.08 -0.28
CA GLN A 186 -5.16 1.26 -0.83
C GLN A 186 -5.45 2.77 -1.01
N LEU A 187 -6.02 3.15 -2.15
CA LEU A 187 -6.45 4.54 -2.39
C LEU A 187 -7.57 4.95 -1.43
N ASN A 188 -8.50 4.01 -1.19
CA ASN A 188 -9.60 4.11 -0.25
C ASN A 188 -9.83 2.73 0.41
N GLU A 189 -9.42 2.57 1.66
CA GLU A 189 -9.60 1.36 2.46
C GLU A 189 -11.08 0.95 2.60
N TYR A 190 -12.00 1.92 2.61
CA TYR A 190 -13.44 1.68 2.73
C TYR A 190 -14.09 1.22 1.42
N TRP A 191 -13.42 1.39 0.28
CA TRP A 191 -13.88 0.86 -1.01
C TRP A 191 -13.05 -0.39 -1.36
N ASN A 192 -13.46 -1.52 -0.80
CA ASN A 192 -12.85 -2.82 -1.02
C ASN A 192 -13.86 -3.79 -1.66
N ASN A 193 -13.44 -5.02 -1.98
CA ASN A 193 -14.28 -6.00 -2.68
C ASN A 193 -15.57 -6.37 -1.92
N PHE A 194 -15.59 -6.22 -0.58
CA PHE A 194 -16.78 -6.49 0.21
C PHE A 194 -17.78 -5.33 0.19
N THR A 195 -17.31 -4.09 0.06
CA THR A 195 -18.17 -2.90 0.20
C THR A 195 -19.34 -2.89 -0.79
N PRO A 196 -19.16 -3.00 -2.12
CA PRO A 196 -20.28 -2.94 -3.05
C PRO A 196 -21.32 -4.05 -2.79
N LEU A 197 -20.87 -5.28 -2.60
CA LEU A 197 -21.74 -6.42 -2.31
C LEU A 197 -22.50 -6.23 -1.00
N SER A 198 -21.83 -5.73 0.03
CA SER A 198 -22.42 -5.46 1.33
C SER A 198 -23.49 -4.36 1.26
N LEU A 199 -23.20 -3.26 0.56
CA LEU A 199 -24.16 -2.17 0.39
C LEU A 199 -25.41 -2.63 -0.39
N ILE A 200 -25.22 -3.35 -1.50
CA ILE A 200 -26.33 -3.88 -2.33
C ILE A 200 -27.19 -4.85 -1.51
N ALA A 201 -26.56 -5.82 -0.84
CA ALA A 201 -27.27 -6.80 -0.03
C ALA A 201 -28.05 -6.12 1.12
N GLY A 202 -27.42 -5.19 1.83
CA GLY A 202 -28.07 -4.42 2.90
C GLY A 202 -29.29 -3.63 2.41
N SER A 203 -29.15 -2.89 1.30
CA SER A 203 -30.26 -2.13 0.71
C SER A 203 -31.38 -3.05 0.20
N PHE A 204 -31.04 -4.21 -0.35
CA PHE A 204 -32.03 -5.21 -0.78
C PHE A 204 -32.82 -5.77 0.41
N PHE A 205 -32.14 -6.20 1.49
CA PHE A 205 -32.83 -6.71 2.68
C PHE A 205 -33.73 -5.67 3.33
N LEU A 206 -33.25 -4.43 3.46
CA LEU A 206 -34.04 -3.33 4.00
C LEU A 206 -35.22 -2.96 3.08
N PHE A 207 -35.05 -3.06 1.77
CA PHE A 207 -36.15 -2.88 0.81
C PHE A 207 -37.25 -3.93 0.99
N VAL A 208 -36.88 -5.21 1.10
CA VAL A 208 -37.82 -6.30 1.33
C VAL A 208 -38.57 -6.10 2.66
N ILE A 209 -37.86 -5.76 3.73
CA ILE A 209 -38.48 -5.46 5.03
C ILE A 209 -39.45 -4.29 4.90
N THR A 210 -39.02 -3.18 4.30
CA THR A 210 -39.84 -1.98 4.12
C THR A 210 -41.12 -2.29 3.33
N PHE A 211 -41.02 -3.09 2.27
CA PHE A 211 -42.19 -3.53 1.48
C PHE A 211 -43.23 -4.27 2.33
N PHE A 212 -42.79 -5.19 3.19
CA PHE A 212 -43.70 -5.90 4.09
C PHE A 212 -44.26 -4.99 5.19
N LEU A 213 -43.47 -4.06 5.72
CA LEU A 213 -43.95 -3.09 6.71
C LEU A 213 -45.03 -2.17 6.15
N LEU A 214 -44.86 -1.70 4.91
CA LEU A 214 -45.85 -0.86 4.21
C LEU A 214 -47.15 -1.61 3.89
N ARG A 215 -47.10 -2.93 3.73
CA ARG A 215 -48.30 -3.76 3.52
C ARG A 215 -49.00 -4.16 4.82
N GLY A 216 -48.29 -4.11 5.95
CA GLY A 216 -48.82 -4.45 7.25
C GLY A 216 -49.46 -3.25 7.97
N SER A 217 -50.09 -3.51 9.12
CA SER A 217 -50.60 -2.46 10.03
C SER A 217 -49.53 -1.96 11.00
N VAL A 218 -48.29 -1.82 10.55
CA VAL A 218 -47.17 -1.30 11.35
C VAL A 218 -47.21 0.23 11.32
N PRO A 219 -46.91 0.93 12.43
CA PRO A 219 -46.90 2.39 12.42
C PRO A 219 -45.98 2.98 11.36
N ASP A 220 -46.42 4.10 10.78
CA ASP A 220 -45.74 4.77 9.66
C ASP A 220 -44.30 5.16 10.01
N ASN A 221 -44.02 5.56 11.25
CA ASN A 221 -42.68 5.95 11.68
C ASN A 221 -41.62 4.84 11.52
N VAL A 222 -41.98 3.57 11.73
CA VAL A 222 -41.07 2.43 11.56
C VAL A 222 -40.84 2.16 10.07
N SER A 223 -41.89 2.25 9.26
CA SER A 223 -41.82 2.10 7.80
C SER A 223 -40.96 3.20 7.16
N ILE A 224 -41.14 4.46 7.58
CA ILE A 224 -40.35 5.62 7.15
C ILE A 224 -38.87 5.42 7.50
N LEU A 225 -38.57 5.01 8.74
CA LEU A 225 -37.19 4.79 9.17
C LEU A 225 -36.53 3.65 8.40
N SER A 226 -37.25 2.56 8.15
CA SER A 226 -36.79 1.46 7.30
C SER A 226 -36.47 1.95 5.88
N GLY A 227 -37.38 2.74 5.30
CA GLY A 227 -37.19 3.37 4.00
C GLY A 227 -35.97 4.29 3.94
N LEU A 228 -35.77 5.12 4.97
CA LEU A 228 -34.59 5.98 5.10
C LEU A 228 -33.28 5.17 5.13
N MET A 229 -33.27 4.03 5.83
CA MET A 229 -32.08 3.18 5.94
C MET A 229 -31.69 2.55 4.61
N ILE A 230 -32.62 2.30 3.67
CA ILE A 230 -32.28 1.79 2.32
C ILE A 230 -31.33 2.76 1.59
N PHE A 231 -31.56 4.07 1.76
CA PHE A 231 -30.83 5.14 1.09
C PHE A 231 -29.59 5.60 1.87
N LEU A 232 -29.31 5.02 3.03
CA LEU A 232 -28.18 5.38 3.88
C LEU A 232 -26.83 5.40 3.12
N PRO A 233 -26.51 4.44 2.22
CA PRO A 233 -25.26 4.47 1.47
C PRO A 233 -25.13 5.65 0.49
N LEU A 234 -26.24 6.25 0.10
CA LEU A 234 -26.27 7.42 -0.80
C LEU A 234 -26.12 8.74 -0.05
N MET A 235 -26.31 8.73 1.28
CA MET A 235 -26.29 9.95 2.09
C MET A 235 -25.01 10.77 1.91
N PRO A 236 -23.78 10.22 1.88
CA PRO A 236 -22.58 11.04 1.68
C PRO A 236 -22.53 11.80 0.34
N PHE A 237 -23.33 11.41 -0.65
CA PHE A 237 -23.31 11.96 -2.01
C PHE A 237 -24.42 13.00 -2.26
N LEU A 238 -25.39 13.13 -1.34
CA LEU A 238 -26.43 14.16 -1.43
C LEU A 238 -25.90 15.52 -0.92
N PRO A 239 -26.43 16.67 -1.39
CA PRO A 239 -26.15 17.96 -0.76
C PRO A 239 -26.79 18.07 0.63
N PRO A 240 -26.12 18.68 1.64
CA PRO A 240 -24.77 19.22 1.64
C PRO A 240 -23.63 18.18 1.83
N GLY A 241 -23.91 16.93 2.18
CA GLY A 241 -22.90 15.87 2.40
C GLY A 241 -21.80 15.74 1.33
N ILE A 242 -22.10 15.97 0.06
CA ILE A 242 -21.09 15.94 -1.02
C ILE A 242 -19.93 16.93 -0.80
N PHE A 243 -20.21 18.09 -0.19
CA PHE A 243 -19.17 19.07 0.19
C PHE A 243 -18.19 18.46 1.19
N PHE A 244 -18.72 17.82 2.24
CA PHE A 244 -17.92 17.12 3.24
C PHE A 244 -17.16 15.92 2.68
N TYR A 245 -17.73 15.23 1.67
CA TYR A 245 -17.03 14.18 0.95
C TYR A 245 -15.76 14.70 0.24
N PHE A 246 -15.80 15.89 -0.36
CA PHE A 246 -14.60 16.50 -0.95
C PHE A 246 -13.55 16.86 0.11
N PHE A 247 -13.96 17.38 1.27
CA PHE A 247 -13.05 17.60 2.41
C PHE A 247 -12.41 16.30 2.89
N PHE A 248 -13.24 15.25 3.09
CA PHE A 248 -12.77 13.91 3.43
C PHE A 248 -11.72 13.44 2.42
N ARG A 249 -11.99 13.52 1.11
CA ARG A 249 -11.07 13.06 0.05
C ARG A 249 -9.73 13.79 0.09
N ARG A 250 -9.76 15.12 0.31
CA ARG A 250 -8.55 15.95 0.43
C ARG A 250 -7.74 15.54 1.66
N LEU A 251 -8.36 15.49 2.83
CA LEU A 251 -7.72 15.13 4.09
C LEU A 251 -7.18 13.69 4.07
N TRP A 252 -7.95 12.75 3.53
CA TRP A 252 -7.52 11.35 3.37
C TRP A 252 -6.30 11.21 2.47
N ARG A 253 -6.28 11.93 1.33
CA ARG A 253 -5.11 11.97 0.44
C ARG A 253 -3.89 12.51 1.16
N SER A 254 -4.02 13.58 1.95
CA SER A 254 -2.92 14.13 2.75
C SER A 254 -2.44 13.16 3.83
N GLY A 255 -3.35 12.48 4.53
CA GLY A 255 -2.98 11.45 5.52
C GLY A 255 -2.24 10.26 4.90
N ARG A 256 -2.71 9.78 3.74
CA ARG A 256 -2.06 8.72 2.97
C ARG A 256 -0.67 9.13 2.46
N TYR A 257 -0.52 10.37 2.01
CA TYR A 257 0.78 10.94 1.62
C TYR A 257 1.78 10.90 2.79
N LEU A 258 1.39 11.43 3.96
CA LEU A 258 2.24 11.44 5.16
C LEU A 258 2.57 10.04 5.68
N ARG A 259 1.64 9.07 5.55
CA ARG A 259 1.93 7.65 5.83
C ARG A 259 2.98 7.05 4.88
N GLY A 260 3.02 7.53 3.64
CA GLY A 260 4.03 7.18 2.65
C GLY A 260 5.40 7.69 3.01
N GLU A 261 5.50 9.00 3.23
CA GLU A 261 6.72 9.68 3.70
C GLU A 261 7.30 9.00 4.94
N ARG A 262 6.46 8.75 5.95
CA ARG A 262 6.89 8.05 7.17
C ARG A 262 7.54 6.70 6.87
N ASP A 263 6.93 5.89 6.00
CA ASP A 263 7.43 4.54 5.73
C ASP A 263 8.74 4.59 4.91
N LEU A 264 8.92 5.60 4.04
CA LEU A 264 10.18 5.83 3.34
C LEU A 264 11.29 6.35 4.25
N LEU A 265 10.99 7.28 5.15
CA LEU A 265 11.96 7.79 6.12
C LEU A 265 12.44 6.66 7.06
N ARG A 266 11.52 5.77 7.47
CA ARG A 266 11.87 4.60 8.29
C ARG A 266 12.69 3.57 7.56
N LEU A 267 12.52 3.44 6.25
CA LEU A 267 13.31 2.52 5.46
C LEU A 267 14.80 2.89 5.51
N VAL A 268 15.09 4.19 5.42
CA VAL A 268 16.46 4.71 5.46
C VAL A 268 17.14 4.42 6.81
N LEU A 269 16.39 4.35 7.91
CA LEU A 269 16.92 3.93 9.22
C LEU A 269 17.42 2.47 9.25
N SER A 270 17.10 1.66 8.24
CA SER A 270 17.60 0.29 8.13
C SER A 270 18.95 0.22 7.42
N TYR A 271 19.45 1.34 6.90
CA TYR A 271 20.75 1.42 6.24
C TYR A 271 21.82 1.37 7.34
N PRO A 272 22.94 0.66 7.11
CA PRO A 272 23.90 0.38 8.17
C PRO A 272 24.59 1.64 8.69
N ASP A 273 24.91 2.57 7.79
CA ASP A 273 25.75 3.73 8.07
C ASP A 273 25.21 4.99 7.40
N TYR A 274 25.60 6.15 7.93
CA TYR A 274 25.31 7.46 7.37
C TYR A 274 26.38 8.47 7.77
N ILE A 275 26.49 9.55 7.00
CA ILE A 275 27.37 10.68 7.25
C ILE A 275 26.50 11.90 7.57
N GLU A 276 26.80 12.59 8.66
CA GLU A 276 26.09 13.82 9.03
C GLU A 276 26.79 15.05 8.44
N PHE A 277 25.99 15.97 7.91
CA PHE A 277 26.42 17.27 7.40
C PHE A 277 25.69 18.40 8.12
N GLU A 278 26.38 19.52 8.32
CA GLU A 278 25.78 20.73 8.92
C GLU A 278 24.71 21.35 8.01
N SER A 279 24.86 21.22 6.68
CA SER A 279 23.87 21.66 5.72
C SER A 279 23.66 20.64 4.57
N CYS A 280 22.42 20.59 4.06
CA CYS A 280 22.10 19.86 2.84
C CYS A 280 22.89 20.37 1.63
N ASP A 281 23.22 21.66 1.58
CA ASP A 281 23.97 22.23 0.44
C ASP A 281 25.39 21.65 0.36
N ASP A 282 26.05 21.51 1.51
CA ASP A 282 27.38 20.90 1.60
C ASP A 282 27.34 19.41 1.19
N ALA A 283 26.37 18.67 1.72
CA ALA A 283 26.14 17.28 1.33
C ALA A 283 25.85 17.14 -0.18
N ILE A 284 25.14 18.11 -0.75
CA ILE A 284 24.78 18.16 -2.16
C ILE A 284 26.01 18.40 -3.03
N ALA A 285 26.95 19.23 -2.56
CA ALA A 285 28.21 19.50 -3.24
C ALA A 285 29.14 18.28 -3.19
N GLU A 286 29.21 17.57 -2.06
CA GLU A 286 30.09 16.40 -1.89
C GLU A 286 29.55 15.14 -2.58
N TYR A 287 28.22 14.94 -2.57
CA TYR A 287 27.57 13.78 -3.18
C TYR A 287 26.60 14.18 -4.29
N PRO A 288 27.09 14.67 -5.45
CA PRO A 288 26.27 15.25 -6.53
C PRO A 288 25.22 14.28 -7.10
N ASP A 289 25.50 12.98 -7.06
CA ASP A 289 24.63 11.93 -7.59
C ASP A 289 23.55 11.46 -6.60
N ALA A 290 23.68 11.81 -5.31
CA ALA A 290 22.72 11.43 -4.29
C ALA A 290 21.41 12.21 -4.43
N LYS A 291 20.28 11.51 -4.30
CA LYS A 291 18.94 12.08 -4.38
C LYS A 291 18.55 12.77 -3.07
N LEU A 292 17.99 13.97 -3.15
CA LEU A 292 17.46 14.69 -2.00
C LEU A 292 16.02 14.22 -1.72
N ARG A 293 15.84 13.50 -0.60
CA ARG A 293 14.53 13.05 -0.13
C ARG A 293 13.99 14.02 0.91
N SER A 294 13.31 15.06 0.45
CA SER A 294 12.61 15.99 1.35
C SER A 294 11.27 15.41 1.83
N CYS A 295 10.86 15.81 3.03
CA CYS A 295 9.56 15.48 3.59
C CYS A 295 8.64 16.70 3.48
N GLY A 296 7.38 16.52 3.05
CA GLY A 296 6.39 17.61 2.96
C GLY A 296 5.97 18.27 4.29
N ILE A 297 6.65 17.95 5.40
CA ILE A 297 6.54 18.67 6.68
C ILE A 297 7.57 19.80 6.77
N ILE A 298 8.69 19.68 6.08
CA ILE A 298 9.78 20.64 6.07
C ILE A 298 9.39 21.80 5.13
N ASP A 299 9.76 23.01 5.52
CA ASP A 299 9.66 24.19 4.66
C ASP A 299 10.69 24.09 3.54
N GLU A 300 10.22 24.03 2.28
CA GLU A 300 11.07 23.88 1.09
C GLU A 300 12.16 24.95 1.02
N THR A 301 11.90 26.16 1.54
CA THR A 301 12.87 27.27 1.55
C THR A 301 14.04 27.07 2.50
N LYS A 302 13.90 26.17 3.48
CA LYS A 302 14.90 25.90 4.52
C LYS A 302 15.67 24.62 4.31
N VAL A 303 15.21 23.74 3.40
CA VAL A 303 15.78 22.40 3.20
C VAL A 303 17.29 22.43 3.02
N LEU A 304 17.82 23.32 2.16
CA LEU A 304 19.25 23.40 1.87
C LEU A 304 20.11 23.82 3.08
N SER A 305 19.55 24.65 3.96
CA SER A 305 20.24 25.14 5.16
C SER A 305 20.13 24.22 6.38
N MET A 306 19.38 23.11 6.28
CA MET A 306 19.17 22.20 7.40
C MET A 306 20.31 21.18 7.49
N PRO A 307 20.67 20.74 8.71
CA PRO A 307 21.57 19.59 8.86
C PRO A 307 20.93 18.36 8.22
N CYS A 308 21.74 17.47 7.68
CA CYS A 308 21.24 16.32 6.94
C CYS A 308 22.10 15.07 7.11
N ARG A 309 21.49 13.93 6.81
CA ARG A 309 22.16 12.64 6.80
C ARG A 309 22.26 12.13 5.38
N VAL A 310 23.46 11.74 4.97
CA VAL A 310 23.74 11.14 3.68
C VAL A 310 23.93 9.64 3.87
N TYR A 311 23.21 8.87 3.08
CA TYR A 311 23.23 7.43 3.04
C TYR A 311 23.79 7.02 1.68
N VAL A 312 25.07 6.65 1.61
CA VAL A 312 25.76 6.30 0.35
C VAL A 312 26.18 4.84 0.37
N SER A 313 26.06 4.16 -0.76
CA SER A 313 26.38 2.75 -0.91
C SER A 313 27.89 2.46 -1.04
N ALA A 314 28.75 3.46 -1.22
CA ALA A 314 30.04 3.29 -1.89
C ALA A 314 31.30 3.25 -1.00
N ASP A 315 31.32 3.84 0.21
CA ASP A 315 32.61 4.19 0.85
C ASP A 315 32.96 3.55 2.20
N LEU A 316 32.18 2.59 2.70
CA LEU A 316 32.54 1.87 3.94
C LEU A 316 32.93 0.42 3.64
N GLU A 317 34.23 0.26 3.32
CA GLU A 317 34.96 -1.00 3.19
C GLU A 317 34.28 -2.12 2.37
N ALA A 318 34.59 -2.12 1.07
CA ALA A 318 34.68 -3.18 0.04
C ALA A 318 34.07 -4.61 0.18
N GLU A 319 33.53 -5.07 1.31
CA GLU A 319 33.00 -6.44 1.46
C GLU A 319 31.64 -6.55 2.17
N ARG A 320 31.04 -5.46 2.67
CA ARG A 320 29.76 -5.57 3.39
C ARG A 320 28.56 -5.12 2.56
N ARG A 321 27.90 -6.14 1.99
CA ARG A 321 26.50 -6.18 1.54
C ARG A 321 26.16 -5.12 0.48
N SER A 322 26.34 -5.47 -0.79
CA SER A 322 25.58 -4.83 -1.87
C SER A 322 24.10 -5.01 -1.55
N SER A 323 23.47 -3.97 -1.04
CA SER A 323 22.03 -3.91 -0.95
C SER A 323 21.57 -3.32 -2.26
N HIS A 324 20.90 -4.15 -3.04
CA HIS A 324 20.62 -3.91 -4.45
C HIS A 324 19.52 -2.85 -4.67
N PHE A 325 19.00 -2.28 -3.58
CA PHE A 325 17.94 -1.28 -3.56
C PHE A 325 18.32 -0.02 -2.77
N TYR A 326 19.57 0.12 -2.33
CA TYR A 326 20.02 1.37 -1.73
C TYR A 326 20.19 2.40 -2.84
N GLU A 327 19.38 3.45 -2.75
CA GLU A 327 19.61 4.69 -3.46
C GLU A 327 20.56 5.51 -2.59
N ASP A 328 21.51 6.21 -3.23
CA ASP A 328 22.28 7.23 -2.52
C ASP A 328 21.33 8.40 -2.20
N LEU A 329 21.17 8.68 -0.90
CA LEU A 329 20.10 9.53 -0.41
C LEU A 329 20.61 10.57 0.56
N ILE A 330 20.18 11.82 0.36
CA ILE A 330 20.34 12.92 1.30
C ILE A 330 18.98 13.14 1.97
N VAL A 331 18.93 13.02 3.29
CA VAL A 331 17.72 13.26 4.07
C VAL A 331 17.93 14.47 4.99
N PRO A 332 17.21 15.59 4.79
CA PRO A 332 17.29 16.76 5.66
C PRO A 332 16.73 16.42 7.05
N GLY A 333 17.47 16.71 8.11
CA GLY A 333 17.11 16.45 9.51
C GLY A 333 17.22 14.99 9.94
N ASP A 334 16.76 14.70 11.16
CA ASP A 334 16.70 13.33 11.69
C ASP A 334 15.50 12.56 11.10
N PRO A 335 15.71 11.46 10.33
CA PRO A 335 14.63 10.71 9.73
C PRO A 335 13.65 10.11 10.75
N GLU A 336 14.10 9.79 11.97
CA GLU A 336 13.23 9.23 13.01
C GLU A 336 12.23 10.28 13.53
N ASP A 337 12.71 11.47 13.86
CA ASP A 337 11.87 12.60 14.27
C ASP A 337 10.89 13.00 13.15
N LEU A 338 11.35 13.09 11.90
CA LEU A 338 10.48 13.36 10.76
C LEU A 338 9.43 12.28 10.55
N ALA A 339 9.79 11.00 10.69
CA ALA A 339 8.83 9.91 10.62
C ALA A 339 7.79 9.98 11.75
N SER A 340 8.20 10.38 12.96
CA SER A 340 7.30 10.60 14.11
C SER A 340 6.31 11.75 13.83
N LYS A 341 6.81 12.89 13.34
CA LYS A 341 6.00 14.04 12.92
C LYS A 341 5.02 13.66 11.80
N CYS A 342 5.45 12.89 10.81
CA CYS A 342 4.60 12.34 9.76
C CYS A 342 3.49 11.46 10.31
N ARG A 343 3.80 10.58 11.25
CA ARG A 343 2.81 9.70 11.90
C ARG A 343 1.75 10.52 12.63
N SER A 344 2.15 11.50 13.43
CA SER A 344 1.24 12.34 14.21
C SER A 344 0.33 13.17 13.30
N ARG A 345 0.90 13.84 12.29
CA ARG A 345 0.13 14.65 11.34
C ARG A 345 -0.78 13.79 10.47
N ALA A 346 -0.35 12.60 10.05
CA ALA A 346 -1.20 11.66 9.32
C ALA A 346 -2.42 11.25 10.14
N ARG A 347 -2.25 10.96 11.43
CA ARG A 347 -3.35 10.58 12.34
C ARG A 347 -4.36 11.72 12.49
N ILE A 348 -3.90 12.96 12.64
CA ILE A 348 -4.77 14.14 12.70
C ILE A 348 -5.59 14.27 11.42
N MET A 349 -4.95 14.14 10.25
CA MET A 349 -5.65 14.21 8.95
C MET A 349 -6.68 13.10 8.79
N GLU A 350 -6.40 11.88 9.26
CA GLU A 350 -7.34 10.76 9.23
C GLU A 350 -8.55 10.99 10.16
N ILE A 351 -8.33 11.53 11.37
CA ILE A 351 -9.41 11.87 12.30
C ILE A 351 -10.29 12.97 11.72
N LEU A 352 -9.69 14.04 11.18
CA LEU A 352 -10.44 15.13 10.54
C LEU A 352 -11.20 14.65 9.30
N ALA A 353 -10.64 13.74 8.51
CA ALA A 353 -11.33 13.12 7.38
C ALA A 353 -12.57 12.34 7.86
N ALA A 354 -12.42 11.48 8.87
CA ALA A 354 -13.51 10.71 9.46
C ALA A 354 -14.59 11.61 10.07
N ALA A 355 -14.21 12.67 10.77
CA ALA A 355 -15.13 13.66 11.31
C ALA A 355 -15.90 14.38 10.20
N SER A 356 -15.22 14.77 9.12
CA SER A 356 -15.85 15.46 7.97
C SER A 356 -16.97 14.61 7.36
N ILE A 357 -16.68 13.34 7.05
CA ILE A 357 -17.69 12.45 6.45
C ILE A 357 -18.83 12.13 7.43
N ALA A 358 -18.55 11.98 8.72
CA ALA A 358 -19.57 11.74 9.74
C ALA A 358 -20.52 12.94 9.87
N VAL A 359 -20.00 14.17 9.88
CA VAL A 359 -20.80 15.40 9.93
C VAL A 359 -21.69 15.51 8.69
N GLY A 360 -21.13 15.35 7.50
CA GLY A 360 -21.91 15.40 6.26
C GLY A 360 -23.00 14.33 6.20
N PHE A 361 -22.71 13.13 6.70
CA PHE A 361 -23.66 12.04 6.80
C PHE A 361 -24.81 12.34 7.77
N ILE A 362 -24.50 12.81 8.99
CA ILE A 362 -25.52 13.16 10.01
C ILE A 362 -26.45 14.27 9.48
N ILE A 363 -25.89 15.32 8.89
CA ILE A 363 -26.69 16.42 8.32
C ILE A 363 -27.67 15.89 7.27
N ASN A 364 -27.19 15.05 6.35
CA ASN A 364 -28.04 14.52 5.29
C ASN A 364 -29.10 13.55 5.82
N VAL A 365 -28.77 12.71 6.80
CA VAL A 365 -29.75 11.82 7.44
C VAL A 365 -30.86 12.63 8.12
N VAL A 366 -30.51 13.68 8.86
CA VAL A 366 -31.50 14.55 9.52
C VAL A 366 -32.35 15.29 8.49
N LEU A 367 -31.74 15.89 7.47
CA LEU A 367 -32.48 16.60 6.41
C LEU A 367 -33.44 15.67 5.66
N PHE A 368 -32.97 14.48 5.28
CA PHE A 368 -33.78 13.50 4.57
C PHE A 368 -34.94 13.00 5.44
N TYR A 369 -34.70 12.77 6.73
CA TYR A 369 -35.73 12.42 7.68
C TYR A 369 -36.80 13.52 7.80
N LEU A 370 -36.40 14.79 7.93
CA LEU A 370 -37.34 15.92 7.99
C LEU A 370 -38.15 16.08 6.71
N ILE A 371 -37.53 15.86 5.54
CA ILE A 371 -38.23 15.89 4.24
C ILE A 371 -39.28 14.77 4.18
N LEU A 372 -38.94 13.56 4.60
CA LEU A 372 -39.89 12.44 4.63
C LEU A 372 -41.05 12.71 5.59
N LEU A 373 -40.77 13.30 6.76
CA LEU A 373 -41.82 13.70 7.71
C LEU A 373 -42.73 14.81 7.16
N TRP A 374 -42.23 15.68 6.29
CA TRP A 374 -43.03 16.76 5.69
C TRP A 374 -43.91 16.28 4.53
N LEU A 375 -43.50 15.22 3.83
CA LEU A 375 -44.24 14.67 2.68
C LEU A 375 -45.43 13.78 3.07
N ILE A 376 -45.49 13.36 4.33
CA ILE A 376 -46.53 12.50 4.91
C ILE A 376 -47.43 13.37 5.78
#